data_AF-A0A2J6QZQ3-F1
#
_entry.id   AF-A0A2J6QZQ3-F1
#
_cell.length_a   1.000
_cell.length_b   1.000
_cell.length_c   1.000
_cell.angle_alpha   90.00
_cell.angle_beta   90.00
_cell.angle_gamma   90.00
#
_symmetry.space_group_name_H-M   'P 1'
#
loop_
_entity.id
_entity.type
_entity.pdbx_description
1 polymer ?
#
loop_
_entity_poly.entity_id
_entity_poly.type
_entity_poly.pdbx_seq_one_letter_code
_entity_poly.pdbx_strand_id
1 'polypeptide(L)'
;MVYGLPALILLVFIIRKVYSVYFGPLSKFPGPKLAAATLWYEFYYDLHRKYGPIIQISPNELHIDEPEYYEELYSLHKPRNKSEFFPMLNFIIEKLCKRIEEFKESGEPLSMRLVYMCFIIDITTLFVVNRSWNYLDSPDFSPMWINTIQVIVKTGVLMKHFPWLLSILPRLPKSVIGLIEPGLLILDDFQNKIQEMTQTIINSEDKSNEQYHGFGLDKTDIYTLLESDLPPEEKSFTRLCTLVDLRVIKHLLYLISFIKNMVVNEGLRFSYGTPIGMTLVDIYHNETIFPNSQTFKPERWLEKRLEGSPPLDRYLVAFTKGSRQYIGMHFAKAALLLTLFDTTRIDVDIQHDLFAPRTAFDSKGVRVIFK
;
A
#
# COMPACT_ATOMS: atom_id res chain seq x y z
N MET A 1 45.46 -0.22 1.66
CA MET A 1 44.38 -0.23 2.66
C MET A 1 42.99 0.15 2.12
N VAL A 2 42.85 0.75 0.93
CA VAL A 2 41.57 1.31 0.43
C VAL A 2 40.54 0.25 -0.02
N TYR A 3 40.96 -0.96 -0.40
CA TYR A 3 40.05 -2.04 -0.84
C TYR A 3 39.52 -2.95 0.28
N GLY A 4 40.08 -2.85 1.49
CA GLY A 4 39.72 -3.74 2.60
C GLY A 4 38.28 -3.53 3.09
N LEU A 5 37.86 -2.26 3.20
CA LEU A 5 36.53 -1.92 3.69
C LEU A 5 35.42 -2.27 2.68
N PRO A 6 35.51 -1.94 1.37
CA PRO A 6 34.52 -2.39 0.39
C PRO A 6 34.43 -3.91 0.26
N ALA A 7 35.57 -4.63 0.32
CA ALA A 7 35.59 -6.09 0.26
C ALA A 7 34.95 -6.72 1.50
N LEU A 8 35.20 -6.16 2.69
CA LEU A 8 34.56 -6.61 3.93
C LEU A 8 33.04 -6.36 3.91
N ILE A 9 32.61 -5.18 3.44
CA ILE A 9 31.19 -4.86 3.28
C ILE A 9 30.54 -5.87 2.33
N LEU A 10 31.14 -6.12 1.16
CA LEU A 10 30.63 -7.10 0.19
C LEU A 10 30.55 -8.50 0.79
N LEU A 11 31.58 -8.93 1.54
CA LEU A 11 31.61 -10.23 2.21
C LEU A 11 30.48 -10.35 3.24
N VAL A 12 30.27 -9.32 4.07
CA VAL A 12 29.15 -9.28 5.03
C VAL A 12 27.80 -9.32 4.30
N PHE A 13 27.65 -8.61 3.19
CA PHE A 13 26.43 -8.67 2.37
C PHE A 13 26.16 -10.09 1.85
N ILE A 14 27.17 -10.76 1.30
CA ILE A 14 27.07 -12.14 0.79
C ILE A 14 26.73 -13.11 1.92
N ILE A 15 27.44 -13.02 3.06
CA ILE A 15 27.19 -13.88 4.23
C ILE A 15 25.75 -13.71 4.72
N ARG A 16 25.22 -12.48 4.80
CA ARG A 16 23.82 -12.25 5.22
C ARG A 16 22.82 -12.88 4.26
N LYS A 17 23.10 -12.86 2.96
CA LYS A 17 22.23 -13.50 1.95
C LYS A 17 22.27 -15.02 2.06
N VAL A 18 23.47 -15.61 2.16
CA VAL A 18 23.64 -17.05 2.35
C VAL A 18 22.98 -17.50 3.66
N TYR A 19 23.17 -16.75 4.74
CA TYR A 19 22.52 -17.01 6.03
C TYR A 19 21.00 -17.04 5.88
N SER A 20 20.39 -16.01 5.30
CA SER A 20 18.93 -15.95 5.15
C SER A 20 18.36 -17.13 4.33
N VAL A 21 19.08 -17.57 3.30
CA VAL A 21 18.63 -18.63 2.37
C VAL A 21 18.73 -20.04 2.95
N TYR A 22 19.73 -20.30 3.80
CA TYR A 22 20.04 -21.67 4.24
C TYR A 22 19.95 -21.85 5.76
N PHE A 23 20.28 -20.82 6.53
CA PHE A 23 20.46 -20.93 7.99
C PHE A 23 19.49 -20.04 8.79
N GLY A 24 18.75 -19.15 8.11
CA GLY A 24 17.81 -18.24 8.73
C GLY A 24 16.58 -18.94 9.30
N PRO A 25 15.82 -18.27 10.18
CA PRO A 25 14.62 -18.86 10.82
C PRO A 25 13.54 -19.29 9.81
N LEU A 26 13.52 -18.66 8.63
CA LEU A 26 12.58 -18.95 7.56
C LEU A 26 13.12 -19.91 6.48
N SER A 27 14.39 -20.33 6.54
CA SER A 27 15.02 -21.17 5.50
C SER A 27 14.41 -22.57 5.37
N LYS A 28 13.65 -23.00 6.39
CA LYS A 28 12.87 -24.24 6.41
C LYS A 28 11.64 -24.20 5.49
N PHE A 29 11.18 -23.01 5.11
CA PHE A 29 10.02 -22.85 4.23
C PHE A 29 10.45 -22.84 2.76
N PRO A 30 9.66 -23.43 1.86
CA PRO A 30 9.97 -23.47 0.43
C PRO A 30 9.85 -22.07 -0.19
N GLY A 31 10.58 -21.81 -1.27
CA GLY A 31 10.51 -20.54 -2.00
C GLY A 31 11.71 -20.33 -2.91
N PRO A 32 11.65 -19.36 -3.85
CA PRO A 32 12.77 -19.03 -4.70
C PRO A 32 13.98 -18.58 -3.86
N LYS A 33 15.15 -19.17 -4.08
CA LYS A 33 16.37 -18.84 -3.32
C LYS A 33 16.77 -17.37 -3.47
N LEU A 34 16.50 -16.76 -4.62
CA LEU A 34 16.71 -15.32 -4.83
C LEU A 34 15.72 -14.47 -4.02
N ALA A 35 14.49 -14.94 -3.79
CA ALA A 35 13.51 -14.29 -2.90
C ALA A 35 13.93 -14.37 -1.43
N ALA A 36 14.40 -15.54 -0.99
CA ALA A 36 14.98 -15.69 0.34
C ALA A 36 16.24 -14.83 0.54
N ALA A 37 17.00 -14.54 -0.51
CA ALA A 37 18.19 -13.68 -0.44
C ALA A 37 17.87 -12.18 -0.56
N THR A 38 16.81 -11.78 -1.24
CA THR A 38 16.62 -10.39 -1.70
C THR A 38 15.17 -9.96 -1.69
N LEU A 39 14.93 -8.66 -1.76
CA LEU A 39 13.60 -8.08 -2.03
C LEU A 39 13.34 -7.97 -3.54
N TRP A 40 13.96 -8.81 -4.37
CA TRP A 40 13.88 -8.69 -5.84
C TRP A 40 12.78 -9.55 -6.45
N TYR A 41 12.33 -10.58 -5.73
CA TYR A 41 11.29 -11.49 -6.19
C TYR A 41 9.88 -11.00 -5.88
N GLU A 42 9.74 -9.72 -5.51
CA GLU A 42 8.47 -9.11 -5.08
C GLU A 42 7.39 -8.98 -6.20
N PHE A 43 7.53 -9.72 -7.30
CA PHE A 43 6.86 -9.46 -8.58
C PHE A 43 6.43 -10.73 -9.33
N TYR A 44 6.60 -11.93 -8.76
CA TYR A 44 6.29 -13.19 -9.46
C TYR A 44 4.93 -13.74 -9.06
N TYR A 45 4.03 -13.82 -10.05
CA TYR A 45 2.76 -14.52 -10.01
C TYR A 45 2.96 -16.05 -9.86
N ASP A 46 2.01 -16.75 -9.25
CA ASP A 46 1.92 -18.22 -9.18
C ASP A 46 3.00 -18.99 -8.38
N LEU A 47 3.71 -18.36 -7.44
CA LEU A 47 4.71 -19.07 -6.63
C LEU A 47 4.11 -20.23 -5.80
N HIS A 48 2.87 -20.09 -5.34
CA HIS A 48 2.18 -21.13 -4.58
C HIS A 48 1.95 -22.42 -5.38
N ARG A 49 1.73 -22.33 -6.70
CA ARG A 49 1.60 -23.51 -7.57
C ARG A 49 2.86 -24.39 -7.57
N LYS A 50 4.04 -23.77 -7.42
CA LYS A 50 5.33 -24.46 -7.49
C LYS A 50 5.88 -24.87 -6.12
N TYR A 51 5.69 -24.02 -5.11
CA TYR A 51 6.37 -24.16 -3.82
C TYR A 51 5.43 -24.61 -2.68
N GLY A 52 4.12 -24.66 -2.92
CA GLY A 52 3.13 -25.09 -1.93
C GLY A 52 2.45 -23.93 -1.21
N PRO A 53 1.59 -24.21 -0.21
CA PRO A 53 0.67 -23.22 0.39
C PRO A 53 1.34 -22.19 1.31
N ILE A 54 2.57 -22.43 1.76
CA ILE A 54 3.32 -21.51 2.62
C ILE A 54 4.71 -21.33 2.03
N ILE A 55 5.07 -20.11 1.65
CA ILE A 55 6.32 -19.83 0.94
C ILE A 55 7.08 -18.65 1.53
N GLN A 56 8.41 -18.70 1.46
CA GLN A 56 9.26 -17.57 1.79
C GLN A 56 9.41 -16.67 0.55
N ILE A 57 8.83 -15.46 0.62
CA ILE A 57 8.87 -14.45 -0.46
C ILE A 57 9.92 -13.35 -0.24
N SER A 58 10.46 -13.26 0.98
CA SER A 58 11.51 -12.33 1.32
C SER A 58 12.40 -12.90 2.44
N PRO A 59 13.57 -12.30 2.73
CA PRO A 59 14.44 -12.74 3.82
C PRO A 59 13.73 -12.88 5.18
N ASN A 60 12.67 -12.11 5.40
CA ASN A 60 11.97 -11.97 6.67
C ASN A 60 10.45 -12.19 6.58
N GLU A 61 9.90 -12.66 5.46
CA GLU A 61 8.44 -12.70 5.25
C GLU A 61 7.99 -14.02 4.65
N LEU A 62 6.84 -14.49 5.14
CA LEU A 62 6.12 -15.62 4.59
C LEU A 62 4.86 -15.15 3.87
N HIS A 63 4.53 -15.79 2.77
CA HIS A 63 3.25 -15.65 2.10
C HIS A 63 2.46 -16.96 2.24
N ILE A 64 1.18 -16.85 2.57
CA ILE A 64 0.30 -17.98 2.86
C ILE A 64 -0.89 -17.96 1.90
N ASP A 65 -1.16 -19.12 1.30
CA ASP A 65 -2.35 -19.44 0.50
C ASP A 65 -3.09 -20.62 1.15
N GLU A 66 -3.61 -20.36 2.35
CA GLU A 66 -4.48 -21.27 3.11
C GLU A 66 -5.75 -20.50 3.50
N PRO A 67 -6.90 -20.75 2.84
CA PRO A 67 -8.14 -20.02 3.10
C PRO A 67 -8.59 -20.07 4.56
N GLU A 68 -8.31 -21.18 5.26
CA GLU A 68 -8.64 -21.39 6.68
C GLU A 68 -7.84 -20.45 7.60
N TYR A 69 -6.64 -20.04 7.20
CA TYR A 69 -5.79 -19.15 8.00
C TYR A 69 -6.31 -17.71 8.06
N TYR A 70 -7.23 -17.35 7.17
CA TYR A 70 -7.78 -16.00 7.11
C TYR A 70 -8.49 -15.57 8.41
N GLU A 71 -9.18 -16.50 9.08
CA GLU A 71 -9.87 -16.21 10.35
C GLU A 71 -8.90 -16.02 11.52
N GLU A 72 -7.73 -16.62 11.46
CA GLU A 72 -6.65 -16.37 12.41
C GLU A 72 -6.07 -14.97 12.17
N LEU A 73 -5.84 -14.62 10.91
CA LEU A 73 -5.27 -13.34 10.50
C LEU A 73 -6.23 -12.15 10.75
N TYR A 74 -7.53 -12.34 10.46
CA TYR A 74 -8.59 -11.33 10.54
C TYR A 74 -9.69 -11.74 11.53
N SER A 75 -9.29 -12.12 12.75
CA SER A 75 -10.19 -12.61 13.79
C SER A 75 -11.40 -11.70 14.04
N LEU A 76 -12.58 -12.31 13.99
CA LEU A 76 -13.87 -11.69 14.33
C LEU A 76 -14.14 -11.66 15.84
N HIS A 77 -13.51 -12.57 16.58
CA HIS A 77 -13.88 -12.89 17.98
C HIS A 77 -12.91 -12.31 19.01
N LYS A 78 -11.75 -11.80 18.59
CA LYS A 78 -10.82 -11.08 19.47
C LYS A 78 -10.99 -9.58 19.26
N PRO A 79 -11.56 -8.82 20.21
CA PRO A 79 -11.64 -7.38 20.09
C PRO A 79 -10.21 -6.83 19.99
N ARG A 80 -9.89 -6.13 18.90
CA ARG A 80 -8.72 -5.24 18.87
C ARG A 80 -9.25 -3.82 19.00
N ASN A 81 -8.51 -2.98 19.70
CA ASN A 81 -8.85 -1.56 19.83
C ASN A 81 -8.96 -0.93 18.44
N LYS A 82 -10.06 -0.19 18.22
CA LYS A 82 -10.16 0.69 17.06
C LYS A 82 -9.09 1.77 17.18
N SER A 83 -8.53 2.16 16.05
CA SER A 83 -7.52 3.21 15.99
C SER A 83 -8.10 4.55 16.48
N GLU A 84 -7.32 5.32 17.24
CA GLU A 84 -7.67 6.67 17.70
C GLU A 84 -7.95 7.62 16.52
N PHE A 85 -7.46 7.28 15.32
CA PHE A 85 -7.63 8.03 14.08
C PHE A 85 -9.00 7.83 13.38
N PHE A 86 -9.92 7.05 13.96
CA PHE A 86 -11.24 6.79 13.37
C PHE A 86 -12.05 8.08 13.07
N PRO A 87 -12.06 9.10 13.94
CA PRO A 87 -12.76 10.36 13.66
C PRO A 87 -12.19 11.11 12.44
N MET A 88 -10.86 11.15 12.29
CA MET A 88 -10.20 11.75 11.11
C MET A 88 -10.63 11.07 9.82
N LEU A 89 -10.73 9.73 9.83
CA LEU A 89 -11.12 8.98 8.64
C LEU A 89 -12.56 9.31 8.20
N ASN A 90 -13.48 9.44 9.16
CA ASN A 90 -14.85 9.87 8.84
C ASN A 90 -14.89 11.27 8.23
N PHE A 91 -14.12 12.21 8.79
CA PHE A 91 -14.02 13.57 8.25
C PHE A 91 -13.57 13.58 6.78
N ILE A 92 -12.54 12.80 6.44
CA ILE A 92 -12.06 12.72 5.05
C ILE A 92 -13.02 11.95 4.14
N ILE A 93 -13.76 10.97 4.66
CA ILE A 93 -14.82 10.27 3.91
C ILE A 93 -15.96 11.25 3.58
N GLU A 94 -16.40 12.07 4.53
CA GLU A 94 -17.43 13.10 4.29
C GLU A 94 -16.99 14.11 3.23
N LYS A 95 -15.73 14.57 3.33
CA LYS A 95 -15.11 15.43 2.31
C LYS A 95 -15.11 14.78 0.93
N LEU A 96 -14.71 13.52 0.84
CA LEU A 96 -14.70 12.74 -0.40
C LEU A 96 -16.11 12.63 -1.01
N CYS A 97 -17.13 12.30 -0.22
CA CYS A 97 -18.51 12.22 -0.68
C CYS A 97 -18.99 13.56 -1.25
N LYS A 98 -18.75 14.67 -0.53
CA LYS A 98 -19.08 16.01 -1.00
C LYS A 98 -18.40 16.37 -2.33
N ARG A 99 -17.10 16.07 -2.46
CA ARG A 99 -16.35 16.32 -3.69
C ARG A 99 -16.86 15.52 -4.88
N ILE A 100 -17.34 14.31 -4.65
CA ILE A 100 -17.98 13.49 -5.68
C ILE A 100 -19.32 14.07 -6.12
N GLU A 101 -20.13 14.56 -5.18
CA GLU A 101 -21.40 15.24 -5.48
C GLU A 101 -21.17 16.52 -6.29
N GLU A 102 -20.15 17.32 -5.94
CA GLU A 102 -19.77 18.51 -6.71
C GLU A 102 -19.26 18.12 -8.11
N PHE A 103 -18.45 17.06 -8.23
CA PHE A 103 -17.97 16.59 -9.54
C PHE A 103 -19.11 16.07 -10.41
N LYS A 104 -20.16 15.49 -9.82
CA LYS A 104 -21.36 15.03 -10.55
C LYS A 104 -21.98 16.15 -11.40
N GLU A 105 -21.92 17.40 -10.96
CA GLU A 105 -22.45 18.55 -11.71
C GLU A 105 -21.73 18.78 -13.05
N SER A 106 -20.48 18.32 -13.18
CA SER A 106 -19.72 18.48 -14.44
C SER A 106 -20.26 17.62 -15.59
N GLY A 107 -20.96 16.53 -15.30
CA GLY A 107 -21.39 15.53 -16.29
C GLY A 107 -20.25 14.71 -16.89
N GLU A 108 -19.00 14.95 -16.49
CA GLU A 108 -17.83 14.24 -17.01
C GLU A 108 -17.66 12.86 -16.34
N PRO A 109 -17.04 11.89 -17.04
CA PRO A 109 -16.70 10.61 -16.46
C PRO A 109 -15.68 10.74 -15.33
N LEU A 110 -16.04 10.26 -14.14
CA LEU A 110 -15.17 10.27 -12.97
C LEU A 110 -14.28 9.03 -12.95
N SER A 111 -12.96 9.24 -12.90
CA SER A 111 -12.01 8.15 -12.70
C SER A 111 -11.91 7.78 -11.22
N MET A 112 -12.36 6.58 -10.86
CA MET A 112 -12.29 6.10 -9.48
C MET A 112 -10.86 5.95 -8.99
N ARG A 113 -9.92 5.66 -9.90
CA ARG A 113 -8.48 5.61 -9.58
C ARG A 113 -7.99 6.97 -9.07
N LEU A 114 -8.43 8.07 -9.69
CA LEU A 114 -8.02 9.41 -9.29
C LEU A 114 -8.53 9.75 -7.90
N VAL A 115 -9.83 9.52 -7.71
CA VAL A 115 -10.57 9.73 -6.46
C VAL A 115 -9.91 9.01 -5.28
N TYR A 116 -9.65 7.69 -5.42
CA TYR A 116 -9.04 6.91 -4.35
C TYR A 116 -7.60 7.34 -4.05
N MET A 117 -6.82 7.73 -5.06
CA MET A 117 -5.45 8.20 -4.85
C MET A 117 -5.44 9.52 -4.07
N CYS A 118 -6.28 10.50 -4.45
CA CYS A 118 -6.42 11.75 -3.68
C CYS A 118 -6.85 11.49 -2.24
N PHE A 119 -7.83 10.62 -2.04
CA PHE A 119 -8.31 10.21 -0.72
C PHE A 119 -7.18 9.62 0.15
N ILE A 120 -6.39 8.71 -0.42
CA ILE A 120 -5.28 8.05 0.29
C ILE A 120 -4.14 9.03 0.59
N ILE A 121 -3.82 9.93 -0.35
CA ILE A 121 -2.81 10.97 -0.15
C ILE A 121 -3.18 11.83 1.05
N ASP A 122 -4.40 12.36 1.08
CA ASP A 122 -4.86 13.27 2.15
C ASP A 122 -4.84 12.57 3.52
N ILE A 123 -5.34 11.33 3.60
CA ILE A 123 -5.26 10.51 4.83
C ILE A 123 -3.81 10.28 5.26
N THR A 124 -2.93 9.91 4.33
CA THR A 124 -1.53 9.61 4.63
C THR A 124 -0.82 10.84 5.16
N THR A 125 -1.04 12.00 4.53
CA THR A 125 -0.41 13.25 4.97
C THR A 125 -0.93 13.66 6.34
N LEU A 126 -2.23 13.51 6.62
CA LEU A 126 -2.76 13.75 7.95
C LEU A 126 -2.15 12.82 9.00
N PHE A 127 -2.03 11.54 8.68
CA PHE A 127 -1.46 10.54 9.57
C PHE A 127 0.02 10.78 9.88
N VAL A 128 0.82 11.14 8.87
CA VAL A 128 2.27 11.29 9.02
C VAL A 128 2.62 12.64 9.64
N VAL A 129 1.97 13.73 9.19
CA VAL A 129 2.39 15.11 9.48
C VAL A 129 1.32 16.01 10.07
N ASN A 130 0.15 15.49 10.44
CA ASN A 130 -1.00 16.24 10.98
C ASN A 130 -1.51 17.37 10.06
N ARG A 131 -1.27 17.25 8.76
CA ARG A 131 -1.65 18.23 7.76
C ARG A 131 -2.02 17.52 6.46
N SER A 132 -3.10 17.95 5.84
CA SER A 132 -3.54 17.43 4.54
C SER A 132 -2.96 18.28 3.41
N TRP A 133 -2.61 17.65 2.30
CA TRP A 133 -2.32 18.36 1.05
C TRP A 133 -3.57 18.74 0.26
N ASN A 134 -4.73 18.27 0.69
CA ASN A 134 -6.02 18.65 0.14
C ASN A 134 -6.15 18.33 -1.35
N TYR A 135 -5.58 17.20 -1.80
CA TYR A 135 -5.73 16.73 -3.18
C TYR A 135 -7.19 16.41 -3.53
N LEU A 136 -8.03 16.08 -2.56
CA LEU A 136 -9.49 15.97 -2.77
C LEU A 136 -10.14 17.28 -3.21
N ASP A 137 -9.57 18.44 -2.83
CA ASP A 137 -10.10 19.75 -3.23
C ASP A 137 -9.70 20.14 -4.65
N SER A 138 -8.87 19.33 -5.32
CA SER A 138 -8.56 19.54 -6.73
C SER A 138 -9.85 19.42 -7.56
N PRO A 139 -10.13 20.36 -8.47
CA PRO A 139 -11.35 20.32 -9.29
C PRO A 139 -11.50 19.03 -10.11
N ASP A 140 -10.37 18.51 -10.60
CA ASP A 140 -10.26 17.34 -11.47
C ASP A 140 -9.60 16.12 -10.81
N PHE A 141 -9.42 16.15 -9.48
CA PHE A 141 -8.66 15.14 -8.72
C PHE A 141 -7.19 14.98 -9.19
N SER A 142 -6.55 16.04 -9.69
CA SER A 142 -5.10 16.09 -9.96
C SER A 142 -4.55 14.92 -10.81
N PRO A 143 -5.06 14.71 -12.03
CA PRO A 143 -4.68 13.59 -12.90
C PRO A 143 -3.19 13.55 -13.24
N MET A 144 -2.56 14.72 -13.38
CA MET A 144 -1.13 14.83 -13.69
C MET A 144 -0.26 14.18 -12.61
N TRP A 145 -0.54 14.45 -11.34
CA TRP A 145 0.17 13.86 -10.21
C TRP A 145 0.05 12.33 -10.20
N ILE A 146 -1.16 11.83 -10.41
CA ILE A 146 -1.44 10.40 -10.31
C ILE A 146 -0.83 9.63 -11.48
N ASN A 147 -0.86 10.20 -12.68
CA ASN A 147 -0.18 9.63 -13.84
C ASN A 147 1.34 9.59 -13.63
N THR A 148 1.93 10.65 -13.07
CA THR A 148 3.35 10.66 -12.68
C THR A 148 3.67 9.53 -11.71
N ILE A 149 2.86 9.34 -10.66
CA ILE A 149 3.06 8.25 -9.70
C ILE A 149 2.95 6.89 -10.39
N GLN A 150 2.04 6.70 -11.35
CA GLN A 150 1.98 5.45 -12.13
C GLN A 150 3.26 5.21 -12.93
N VAL A 151 3.78 6.23 -13.61
CA VAL A 151 5.05 6.13 -14.35
C VAL A 151 6.21 5.80 -13.40
N ILE A 152 6.24 6.40 -12.22
CA ILE A 152 7.24 6.11 -11.19
C ILE A 152 7.09 4.68 -10.67
N VAL A 153 5.87 4.17 -10.45
CA VAL A 153 5.67 2.78 -10.01
C VAL A 153 6.16 1.81 -11.08
N LYS A 154 5.80 2.04 -12.35
CA LYS A 154 6.25 1.23 -13.49
C LYS A 154 7.77 1.23 -13.61
N THR A 155 8.37 2.41 -13.55
CA THR A 155 9.84 2.61 -13.61
C THR A 155 10.53 2.15 -12.34
N GLY A 156 9.83 2.16 -11.20
CA GLY A 156 10.30 1.76 -9.88
C GLY A 156 10.75 0.31 -9.83
N VAL A 157 10.12 -0.55 -10.65
CA VAL A 157 10.57 -1.93 -10.87
C VAL A 157 12.01 -1.96 -11.40
N LEU A 158 12.32 -1.12 -12.39
CA LEU A 158 13.68 -0.98 -12.93
C LEU A 158 14.63 -0.28 -11.92
N MET A 159 14.15 0.73 -11.20
CA MET A 159 14.93 1.47 -10.21
C MET A 159 15.39 0.60 -9.03
N LYS A 160 14.62 -0.43 -8.64
CA LYS A 160 15.06 -1.41 -7.64
C LYS A 160 16.33 -2.17 -8.07
N HIS A 161 16.55 -2.36 -9.37
CA HIS A 161 17.76 -2.98 -9.90
C HIS A 161 18.95 -2.01 -9.95
N PHE A 162 18.70 -0.69 -10.02
CA PHE A 162 19.73 0.34 -10.08
C PHE A 162 19.47 1.48 -9.07
N PRO A 163 19.62 1.24 -7.75
CA PRO A 163 19.29 2.23 -6.73
C PRO A 163 20.11 3.52 -6.83
N TRP A 164 21.31 3.45 -7.41
CA TRP A 164 22.19 4.61 -7.65
C TRP A 164 21.58 5.62 -8.63
N LEU A 165 20.67 5.20 -9.52
CA LEU A 165 20.02 6.07 -10.49
C LEU A 165 19.16 7.15 -9.81
N LEU A 166 18.51 6.80 -8.68
CA LEU A 166 17.77 7.76 -7.85
C LEU A 166 18.67 8.82 -7.23
N SER A 167 19.95 8.53 -7.02
CA SER A 167 20.91 9.52 -6.52
C SER A 167 21.32 10.52 -7.60
N ILE A 168 21.19 10.18 -8.88
CA ILE A 168 21.58 11.07 -9.99
C ILE A 168 20.46 12.04 -10.33
N LEU A 169 19.19 11.62 -10.23
CA LEU A 169 18.03 12.42 -10.63
C LEU A 169 18.02 13.84 -10.01
N PRO A 170 18.28 14.04 -8.70
CA PRO A 170 18.28 15.37 -8.08
C PRO A 170 19.44 16.26 -8.52
N ARG A 171 20.46 15.69 -9.19
CA ARG A 171 21.64 16.41 -9.68
C ARG A 171 21.48 16.87 -11.14
N LEU A 172 20.42 16.45 -11.82
CA LEU A 172 20.14 16.85 -13.19
C LEU A 172 19.46 18.22 -13.23
N PRO A 173 19.75 19.07 -14.23
CA PRO A 173 19.01 20.31 -14.45
C PRO A 173 17.52 20.04 -14.71
N LYS A 174 16.64 20.93 -14.23
CA LYS A 174 15.17 20.80 -14.44
C LYS A 174 14.77 20.66 -15.91
N SER A 175 15.51 21.28 -16.83
CA SER A 175 15.30 21.14 -18.27
C SER A 175 15.52 19.71 -18.76
N VAL A 176 16.52 19.00 -18.24
CA VAL A 176 16.81 17.60 -18.58
C VAL A 176 15.75 16.68 -17.96
N ILE A 177 15.33 16.95 -16.73
CA ILE A 177 14.26 16.19 -16.07
C ILE A 177 12.94 16.31 -16.85
N GLY A 178 12.57 17.53 -17.26
CA GLY A 178 11.37 17.77 -18.07
C GLY A 178 11.40 17.13 -19.45
N LEU A 179 12.60 16.89 -20.02
CA LEU A 179 12.76 16.14 -21.27
C LEU A 179 12.64 14.62 -21.08
N ILE A 180 13.00 14.09 -19.91
CA ILE A 180 12.86 12.66 -19.58
C ILE A 180 11.39 12.34 -19.34
N GLU A 181 10.76 13.03 -18.39
CA GLU A 181 9.35 12.90 -18.07
C GLU A 181 8.88 14.18 -17.36
N PRO A 182 8.02 15.02 -17.97
CA PRO A 182 7.56 16.28 -17.39
C PRO A 182 6.94 16.14 -16.01
N GLY A 183 6.29 14.99 -15.75
CA GLY A 183 5.69 14.66 -14.46
C GLY A 183 6.68 14.64 -13.30
N LEU A 184 7.96 14.33 -13.55
CA LEU A 184 9.00 14.31 -12.51
C LEU A 184 9.27 15.68 -11.90
N LEU A 185 8.91 16.77 -12.60
CA LEU A 185 9.03 18.12 -12.04
C LEU A 185 8.08 18.34 -10.84
N ILE A 186 6.98 17.60 -10.76
CA ILE A 186 6.05 17.67 -9.63
C ILE A 186 6.65 17.02 -8.38
N LEU A 187 7.61 16.10 -8.54
CA LEU A 187 8.31 15.52 -7.39
C LEU A 187 9.15 16.57 -6.65
N ASP A 188 9.66 17.57 -7.37
CA ASP A 188 10.39 18.69 -6.77
C ASP A 188 9.43 19.54 -5.91
N ASP A 189 8.23 19.84 -6.43
CA ASP A 189 7.17 20.53 -5.66
C ASP A 189 6.76 19.73 -4.41
N PHE A 190 6.64 18.41 -4.55
CA PHE A 190 6.37 17.51 -3.43
C PHE A 190 7.46 17.55 -2.36
N GLN A 191 8.74 17.50 -2.76
CA GLN A 191 9.86 17.61 -1.83
C GLN A 191 9.88 18.96 -1.12
N ASN A 192 9.60 20.05 -1.84
CA ASN A 192 9.52 21.38 -1.26
C ASN A 192 8.39 21.47 -0.22
N LYS A 193 7.20 20.93 -0.52
CA LYS A 193 6.08 20.83 0.44
C LYS A 193 6.45 20.06 1.69
N ILE A 194 7.16 18.94 1.57
CA ILE A 194 7.60 18.15 2.72
C ILE A 194 8.59 18.93 3.59
N GLN A 195 9.55 19.61 2.97
CA GLN A 195 10.51 20.45 3.69
C GLN A 195 9.81 21.60 4.43
N GLU A 196 8.91 22.31 3.75
CA GLU A 196 8.14 23.42 4.35
C GLU A 196 7.30 22.96 5.54
N MET A 197 6.60 21.83 5.39
CA MET A 197 5.77 21.27 6.47
C MET A 197 6.61 20.76 7.63
N THR A 198 7.71 20.05 7.36
CA THR A 198 8.62 19.57 8.40
C THR A 198 9.21 20.75 9.16
N GLN A 199 9.61 21.81 8.45
CA GLN A 199 10.12 23.03 9.08
C GLN A 199 9.04 23.70 9.95
N THR A 200 7.81 23.76 9.45
CA THR A 200 6.67 24.29 10.21
C THR A 200 6.46 23.50 11.49
N ILE A 201 6.52 22.16 11.44
CA ILE A 201 6.33 21.28 12.60
C ILE A 201 7.45 21.43 13.64
N ILE A 202 8.70 21.59 13.20
CA ILE A 202 9.84 21.81 14.10
C ILE A 202 9.74 23.20 14.75
N ASN A 203 9.29 24.20 14.00
CA ASN A 203 9.21 25.59 14.47
C ASN A 203 7.94 25.87 15.28
N SER A 204 6.85 25.13 15.07
CA SER A 204 5.59 25.33 15.75
C SER A 204 5.67 24.80 17.18
N GLU A 205 5.39 25.65 18.17
CA GLU A 205 4.99 25.19 19.51
C GLU A 205 3.63 24.47 19.48
N ASP A 206 2.80 24.79 18.48
CA ASP A 206 1.50 24.18 18.26
C ASP A 206 1.61 22.84 17.51
N LYS A 207 1.33 21.76 18.24
CA LYS A 207 1.42 20.36 17.78
C LYS A 207 0.15 19.90 17.04
N SER A 208 -0.89 20.74 16.99
CA SER A 208 -2.18 20.40 16.40
C SER A 208 -2.59 21.43 15.37
N ASN A 209 -2.92 20.99 14.16
CA ASN A 209 -3.66 21.86 13.26
C ASN A 209 -5.08 22.05 13.84
N GLU A 210 -5.47 23.28 14.17
CA GLU A 210 -6.79 23.60 14.76
C GLU A 210 -7.96 22.99 13.98
N GLN A 211 -7.85 22.91 12.65
CA GLN A 211 -8.85 22.28 11.78
C GLN A 211 -9.11 20.82 12.15
N TYR A 212 -8.10 20.13 12.68
CA TYR A 212 -8.12 18.71 12.96
C TYR A 212 -8.04 18.36 14.46
N HIS A 213 -8.14 19.37 15.33
CA HIS A 213 -8.10 19.19 16.79
C HIS A 213 -9.30 18.34 17.25
N GLY A 214 -9.04 17.32 18.08
CA GLY A 214 -10.09 16.42 18.60
C GLY A 214 -10.45 15.23 17.71
N PHE A 215 -9.80 15.07 16.55
CA PHE A 215 -9.91 13.85 15.73
C PHE A 215 -8.88 12.77 16.08
N GLY A 216 -8.22 12.87 17.25
CA GLY A 216 -7.19 11.93 17.70
C GLY A 216 -5.85 12.09 16.97
N LEU A 217 -5.60 13.25 16.35
CA LEU A 217 -4.38 13.54 15.58
C LEU A 217 -3.32 14.29 16.39
N ASP A 218 -3.54 14.47 17.69
CA ASP A 218 -2.68 15.24 18.58
C ASP A 218 -1.28 14.60 18.74
N LYS A 219 -1.15 13.32 18.36
CA LYS A 219 0.09 12.54 18.37
C LYS A 219 0.28 11.79 17.04
N THR A 220 0.81 12.48 16.03
CA THR A 220 1.18 11.83 14.76
C THR A 220 2.55 11.16 14.81
N ASP A 221 2.93 10.49 13.73
CA ASP A 221 4.22 9.81 13.58
C ASP A 221 5.41 10.74 13.85
N ILE A 222 5.42 11.96 13.30
CA ILE A 222 6.52 12.91 13.54
C ILE A 222 6.52 13.41 14.99
N TYR A 223 5.37 13.78 15.53
CA TYR A 223 5.32 14.30 16.91
C TYR A 223 5.77 13.24 17.91
N THR A 224 5.37 11.99 17.70
CA THR A 224 5.84 10.85 18.50
C THR A 224 7.36 10.70 18.43
N LEU A 225 7.97 10.90 17.25
CA LEU A 225 9.43 10.88 17.10
C LEU A 225 10.10 12.07 17.81
N LEU A 226 9.54 13.27 17.70
CA LEU A 226 10.06 14.47 18.36
C LEU A 226 10.01 14.34 19.89
N GLU A 227 8.94 13.75 20.43
CA GLU A 227 8.73 13.53 21.87
C GLU A 227 9.48 12.31 22.44
N SER A 228 9.94 11.38 21.58
CA SER A 228 10.63 10.16 22.02
C SER A 228 12.02 10.41 22.62
N ASP A 229 12.60 9.41 23.29
CA ASP A 229 13.96 9.47 23.84
C ASP A 229 15.08 9.26 22.81
N LEU A 230 14.78 9.42 21.50
CA LEU A 230 15.76 9.22 20.45
C LEU A 230 16.91 10.25 20.49
N PRO A 231 18.13 9.87 20.05
CA PRO A 231 19.25 10.79 19.95
C PRO A 231 18.90 12.04 19.11
N PRO A 232 19.45 13.23 19.43
CA PRO A 232 19.16 14.47 18.70
C PRO A 232 19.43 14.38 17.20
N GLU A 233 20.40 13.56 16.78
CA GLU A 233 20.73 13.31 15.37
C GLU A 233 19.56 12.69 14.59
N GLU A 234 18.79 11.80 15.22
CA GLU A 234 17.60 11.16 14.62
C GLU A 234 16.40 12.12 14.55
N LYS A 235 16.46 13.24 15.29
CA LYS A 235 15.46 14.33 15.29
C LYS A 235 15.87 15.53 14.43
N SER A 236 16.99 15.43 13.70
CA SER A 236 17.45 16.50 12.81
C SER A 236 16.48 16.75 11.66
N PHE A 237 16.39 17.99 11.19
CA PHE A 237 15.52 18.39 10.08
C PHE A 237 15.69 17.48 8.85
N THR A 238 16.92 17.27 8.41
CA THR A 238 17.22 16.40 7.25
C THR A 238 16.72 14.98 7.45
N ARG A 239 16.84 14.44 8.67
CA ARG A 239 16.39 13.08 9.00
C ARG A 239 14.87 13.00 9.00
N LEU A 240 14.20 13.98 9.60
CA LEU A 240 12.75 14.07 9.62
C LEU A 240 12.17 14.20 8.21
N CYS A 241 12.68 15.11 7.37
CA CYS A 241 12.28 15.22 5.96
C CYS A 241 12.44 13.88 5.23
N THR A 242 13.58 13.21 5.40
CA THR A 242 13.81 11.88 4.80
C THR A 242 12.81 10.85 5.29
N LEU A 243 12.47 10.85 6.58
CA LEU A 243 11.48 9.92 7.14
C LEU A 243 10.07 10.20 6.63
N VAL A 244 9.69 11.48 6.49
CA VAL A 244 8.40 11.89 5.92
C VAL A 244 8.31 11.50 4.47
N ASP A 245 9.32 11.84 3.67
CA ASP A 245 9.45 11.44 2.27
C ASP A 245 9.29 9.94 2.16
N LEU A 246 10.10 9.17 2.90
CA LEU A 246 10.05 7.72 2.84
C LEU A 246 8.70 7.18 3.31
N ARG A 247 8.07 7.74 4.35
CA ARG A 247 6.75 7.28 4.80
C ARG A 247 5.69 7.62 3.78
N VAL A 248 5.55 8.86 3.35
CA VAL A 248 4.52 9.28 2.39
C VAL A 248 4.74 8.57 1.06
N ILE A 249 5.93 8.61 0.46
CA ILE A 249 6.24 7.90 -0.79
C ILE A 249 6.03 6.40 -0.61
N LYS A 250 6.39 5.81 0.53
CA LYS A 250 6.12 4.39 0.77
C LYS A 250 4.63 4.10 0.88
N HIS A 251 3.82 4.93 1.50
CA HIS A 251 2.37 4.73 1.53
C HIS A 251 1.73 4.94 0.15
N LEU A 252 2.26 5.87 -0.67
CA LEU A 252 1.78 6.14 -2.03
C LEU A 252 2.18 5.07 -3.05
N LEU A 253 3.45 4.66 -3.05
CA LEU A 253 3.99 3.62 -3.94
C LEU A 253 3.64 2.21 -3.45
N TYR A 254 3.65 2.01 -2.13
CA TYR A 254 3.39 0.76 -1.43
C TYR A 254 2.22 0.90 -0.47
N LEU A 255 1.04 1.18 -1.02
CA LEU A 255 -0.27 0.93 -0.39
C LEU A 255 -0.35 -0.45 0.30
N ILE A 256 0.54 -1.37 -0.06
CA ILE A 256 0.67 -2.73 0.45
C ILE A 256 1.45 -2.79 1.79
N SER A 257 2.41 -1.89 2.08
CA SER A 257 3.29 -2.09 3.23
C SER A 257 2.61 -1.93 4.60
N PHE A 258 1.42 -1.32 4.64
CA PHE A 258 0.59 -1.26 5.85
C PHE A 258 -0.13 -2.58 6.13
N ILE A 259 -0.35 -3.41 5.09
CA ILE A 259 -0.87 -4.78 5.22
C ILE A 259 0.27 -5.78 5.50
N LYS A 260 1.51 -5.48 5.07
CA LYS A 260 2.70 -6.37 5.21
C LYS A 260 3.14 -6.68 6.65
N ASN A 261 2.62 -5.97 7.68
CA ASN A 261 3.04 -6.17 9.07
C ASN A 261 1.90 -6.68 9.96
N MET A 262 1.21 -7.74 9.55
CA MET A 262 0.48 -8.55 10.52
C MET A 262 1.43 -9.57 11.13
N VAL A 263 1.90 -9.24 12.34
CA VAL A 263 2.56 -10.18 13.23
C VAL A 263 1.48 -10.97 13.94
N VAL A 264 1.42 -12.28 13.68
CA VAL A 264 0.53 -13.20 14.39
C VAL A 264 1.21 -13.61 15.70
N ASN A 265 0.49 -13.48 16.81
CA ASN A 265 1.01 -13.69 18.17
C ASN A 265 0.70 -15.08 18.75
N GLU A 266 0.11 -16.01 18.00
CA GLU A 266 -0.30 -17.31 18.55
C GLU A 266 0.00 -18.49 17.60
N GLY A 267 0.57 -19.56 18.16
CA GLY A 267 0.59 -20.91 17.55
C GLY A 267 1.96 -21.46 17.12
N LEU A 268 2.19 -22.75 17.44
CA LEU A 268 3.35 -23.61 17.18
C LEU A 268 3.89 -23.66 15.71
N ARG A 269 3.23 -23.04 14.73
CA ARG A 269 3.59 -23.13 13.29
C ARG A 269 4.65 -22.12 12.84
N PHE A 270 4.67 -20.90 13.40
CA PHE A 270 5.56 -19.82 12.96
C PHE A 270 6.31 -19.18 14.12
N SER A 271 7.49 -18.64 13.85
CA SER A 271 8.24 -17.89 14.87
C SER A 271 7.51 -16.60 15.22
N TYR A 272 7.45 -16.27 16.50
CA TYR A 272 6.91 -14.99 16.98
C TYR A 272 7.55 -13.82 16.23
N GLY A 273 6.75 -12.81 15.86
CA GLY A 273 7.27 -11.65 15.15
C GLY A 273 7.39 -11.80 13.63
N THR A 274 7.09 -12.97 13.05
CA THR A 274 7.20 -13.20 11.60
C THR A 274 6.09 -12.44 10.84
N PRO A 275 6.45 -11.50 9.94
CA PRO A 275 5.51 -10.92 8.98
C PRO A 275 4.88 -12.00 8.09
N ILE A 276 3.56 -12.00 8.02
CA ILE A 276 2.77 -12.90 7.18
C ILE A 276 1.89 -12.08 6.24
N GLY A 277 2.00 -12.38 4.95
CA GLY A 277 1.13 -11.86 3.90
C GLY A 277 0.18 -12.94 3.37
N MET A 278 -1.01 -12.52 2.94
CA MET A 278 -1.95 -13.32 2.16
C MET A 278 -2.49 -12.46 1.02
N THR A 279 -2.71 -13.05 -0.15
CA THR A 279 -3.25 -12.33 -1.31
C THR A 279 -4.72 -12.69 -1.52
N LEU A 280 -5.58 -11.68 -1.62
CA LEU A 280 -7.03 -11.86 -1.78
C LEU A 280 -7.38 -12.56 -3.10
N VAL A 281 -6.54 -12.38 -4.13
CA VAL A 281 -6.70 -12.98 -5.45
C VAL A 281 -6.68 -14.51 -5.34
N ASP A 282 -5.76 -15.07 -4.55
CA ASP A 282 -5.64 -16.52 -4.38
C ASP A 282 -6.91 -17.10 -3.75
N ILE A 283 -7.51 -16.40 -2.78
CA ILE A 283 -8.78 -16.81 -2.16
C ILE A 283 -9.92 -16.78 -3.19
N TYR A 284 -10.06 -15.71 -3.96
CA TYR A 284 -11.15 -15.58 -4.94
C TYR A 284 -10.99 -16.48 -6.16
N HIS A 285 -9.76 -16.88 -6.47
CA HIS A 285 -9.43 -17.80 -7.54
C HIS A 285 -9.10 -19.22 -7.06
N ASN A 286 -9.40 -19.54 -5.80
CA ASN A 286 -9.32 -20.89 -5.30
C ASN A 286 -10.47 -21.73 -5.88
N GLU A 287 -10.17 -22.57 -6.87
CA GLU A 287 -11.16 -23.38 -7.59
C GLU A 287 -11.89 -24.40 -6.69
N THR A 288 -11.36 -24.73 -5.52
CA THR A 288 -12.05 -25.57 -4.53
C THR A 288 -13.20 -24.81 -3.85
N ILE A 289 -13.02 -23.50 -3.62
CA ILE A 289 -14.00 -22.63 -2.98
C ILE A 289 -14.95 -22.01 -4.01
N PHE A 290 -14.39 -21.56 -5.13
CA PHE A 290 -15.05 -20.81 -6.20
C PHE A 290 -14.86 -21.53 -7.56
N PRO A 291 -15.57 -22.64 -7.82
CA PRO A 291 -15.48 -23.31 -9.12
C PRO A 291 -15.73 -22.36 -10.30
N ASN A 292 -14.94 -22.49 -11.36
CA ASN A 292 -14.90 -21.57 -12.48
C ASN A 292 -14.71 -20.12 -12.00
N SER A 293 -13.66 -19.89 -11.21
CA SER A 293 -13.42 -18.59 -10.56
C SER A 293 -13.20 -17.44 -11.55
N GLN A 294 -12.67 -17.74 -12.72
CA GLN A 294 -12.41 -16.80 -13.82
C GLN A 294 -13.70 -16.36 -14.55
N THR A 295 -14.84 -16.99 -14.26
CA THR A 295 -16.13 -16.68 -14.90
C THR A 295 -16.98 -15.82 -13.98
N PHE A 296 -17.48 -14.70 -14.52
CA PHE A 296 -18.45 -13.85 -13.83
C PHE A 296 -19.78 -14.60 -13.67
N LYS A 297 -20.00 -15.16 -12.48
CA LYS A 297 -21.21 -15.92 -12.12
C LYS A 297 -21.77 -15.41 -10.78
N PRO A 298 -22.54 -14.31 -10.77
CA PRO A 298 -23.14 -13.75 -9.55
C PRO A 298 -24.08 -14.71 -8.83
N GLU A 299 -24.73 -15.62 -9.56
CA GLU A 299 -25.70 -16.58 -9.04
C GLU A 299 -25.08 -17.54 -8.02
N ARG A 300 -23.74 -17.70 -8.02
CA ARG A 300 -23.02 -18.53 -7.04
C ARG A 300 -23.31 -18.11 -5.60
N TRP A 301 -23.64 -16.84 -5.37
CA TRP A 301 -23.97 -16.30 -4.05
C TRP A 301 -25.40 -16.65 -3.60
N LEU A 302 -26.24 -17.14 -4.51
CA LEU A 302 -27.62 -17.56 -4.25
C LEU A 302 -27.78 -19.09 -4.23
N GLU A 303 -26.81 -19.82 -4.77
CA GLU A 303 -26.83 -21.28 -4.87
C GLU A 303 -26.65 -21.97 -3.51
N LYS A 304 -27.35 -23.10 -3.29
CA LYS A 304 -27.13 -23.95 -2.11
C LYS A 304 -25.79 -24.66 -2.23
N ARG A 305 -24.98 -24.58 -1.17
CA ARG A 305 -23.71 -25.31 -1.09
C ARG A 305 -23.95 -26.77 -0.67
N LEU A 306 -22.93 -27.61 -0.91
CA LEU A 306 -22.88 -28.97 -0.38
C LEU A 306 -22.99 -28.95 1.15
N GLU A 307 -23.73 -29.92 1.70
CA GLU A 307 -23.92 -30.06 3.14
C GLU A 307 -22.56 -30.20 3.85
N GLY A 308 -22.36 -29.42 4.92
CA GLY A 308 -21.08 -29.32 5.63
C GLY A 308 -20.06 -28.32 5.06
N SER A 309 -20.31 -27.71 3.89
CA SER A 309 -19.45 -26.64 3.36
C SER A 309 -19.69 -25.32 4.13
N PRO A 310 -18.63 -24.55 4.48
CA PRO A 310 -18.81 -23.23 5.06
C PRO A 310 -19.55 -22.27 4.11
N PRO A 311 -20.31 -21.30 4.64
CA PRO A 311 -21.05 -20.36 3.80
C PRO A 311 -20.07 -19.47 3.00
N LEU A 312 -20.45 -19.04 1.79
CA LEU A 312 -19.55 -18.35 0.85
C LEU A 312 -19.10 -16.97 1.36
N ASP A 313 -19.94 -16.28 2.13
CA ASP A 313 -19.65 -15.02 2.80
C ASP A 313 -18.46 -15.13 3.77
N ARG A 314 -18.14 -16.34 4.26
CA ARG A 314 -16.89 -16.63 4.97
C ARG A 314 -15.66 -16.18 4.19
N TYR A 315 -15.66 -16.36 2.87
CA TYR A 315 -14.55 -16.04 1.98
C TYR A 315 -14.71 -14.68 1.27
N LEU A 316 -15.76 -13.90 1.59
CA LEU A 316 -15.90 -12.54 1.08
C LEU A 316 -15.04 -11.57 1.91
N VAL A 317 -13.81 -11.36 1.45
CA VAL A 317 -12.74 -10.69 2.20
C VAL A 317 -12.23 -9.42 1.52
N ALA A 318 -12.99 -8.87 0.55
CA ALA A 318 -12.58 -7.75 -0.32
C ALA A 318 -12.32 -6.48 0.48
N PHE A 319 -12.99 -6.35 1.62
CA PHE A 319 -12.85 -5.23 2.55
C PHE A 319 -12.16 -5.65 3.85
N THR A 320 -11.49 -6.80 3.86
CA THR A 320 -11.01 -7.48 5.06
C THR A 320 -12.10 -7.75 6.11
N LYS A 321 -11.75 -8.33 7.27
CA LYS A 321 -12.71 -8.65 8.35
C LYS A 321 -12.18 -8.26 9.73
N GLY A 322 -13.09 -8.26 10.71
CA GLY A 322 -12.80 -8.01 12.11
C GLY A 322 -12.50 -6.54 12.40
N SER A 323 -11.76 -6.29 13.48
CA SER A 323 -11.41 -4.94 13.95
C SER A 323 -10.55 -4.11 12.98
N ARG A 324 -9.96 -4.76 11.97
CA ARG A 324 -9.15 -4.13 10.91
C ARG A 324 -9.88 -4.05 9.57
N GLN A 325 -11.19 -4.29 9.55
CA GLN A 325 -12.02 -4.15 8.36
C GLN A 325 -11.89 -2.75 7.76
N TYR A 326 -11.84 -2.69 6.43
CA TYR A 326 -11.70 -1.46 5.67
C TYR A 326 -12.84 -0.50 6.01
N ILE A 327 -12.45 0.66 6.56
CA ILE A 327 -13.38 1.67 7.03
C ILE A 327 -14.23 2.27 5.90
N GLY A 328 -13.66 2.40 4.69
CA GLY A 328 -14.33 2.93 3.52
C GLY A 328 -15.24 1.93 2.81
N MET A 329 -15.56 0.78 3.40
CA MET A 329 -16.36 -0.27 2.74
C MET A 329 -17.71 0.26 2.26
N HIS A 330 -18.40 1.08 3.07
CA HIS A 330 -19.71 1.62 2.70
C HIS A 330 -19.62 2.54 1.50
N PHE A 331 -18.59 3.40 1.46
CA PHE A 331 -18.29 4.23 0.30
C PHE A 331 -17.99 3.39 -0.95
N ALA A 332 -17.13 2.39 -0.83
CA ALA A 332 -16.79 1.50 -1.95
C ALA A 332 -18.01 0.73 -2.47
N LYS A 333 -18.92 0.29 -1.59
CA LYS A 333 -20.18 -0.35 -1.96
C LYS A 333 -21.14 0.62 -2.66
N ALA A 334 -21.23 1.87 -2.21
CA ALA A 334 -22.02 2.89 -2.89
C ALA A 334 -21.49 3.18 -4.30
N ALA A 335 -20.15 3.20 -4.46
CA ALA A 335 -19.53 3.38 -5.77
C ALA A 335 -19.87 2.25 -6.76
N LEU A 336 -20.16 1.03 -6.30
CA LEU A 336 -20.63 -0.08 -7.15
C LEU A 336 -22.04 0.16 -7.73
N LEU A 337 -22.83 1.06 -7.15
CA LEU A 337 -24.15 1.43 -7.66
C LEU A 337 -24.07 2.50 -8.76
N LEU A 338 -22.89 3.06 -9.01
CA LEU A 338 -22.69 4.04 -10.07
C LEU A 338 -22.62 3.35 -11.44
N THR A 339 -23.01 4.08 -12.49
CA THR A 339 -22.96 3.53 -13.85
C THR A 339 -21.53 3.54 -14.36
N LEU A 340 -21.03 2.39 -14.81
CA LEU A 340 -19.72 2.31 -15.46
C LEU A 340 -19.71 3.09 -16.78
N PHE A 341 -18.58 3.75 -17.07
CA PHE A 341 -18.34 4.51 -18.30
C PHE A 341 -17.11 3.96 -19.00
N ASP A 342 -17.25 3.52 -20.26
CA ASP A 342 -16.16 2.99 -21.11
C ASP A 342 -15.14 2.13 -20.33
N THR A 343 -15.65 1.24 -19.49
CA THR A 343 -14.82 0.36 -18.65
C THR A 343 -14.93 -1.04 -19.22
N THR A 344 -13.79 -1.65 -19.54
CA THR A 344 -13.74 -3.01 -20.11
C THR A 344 -12.96 -3.95 -19.19
N ARG A 345 -12.86 -5.23 -19.56
CA ARG A 345 -12.09 -6.21 -18.79
C ARG A 345 -10.63 -5.80 -18.59
N ILE A 346 -10.01 -5.08 -19.54
CA ILE A 346 -8.63 -4.59 -19.40
C ILE A 346 -8.45 -3.64 -18.21
N ASP A 347 -9.54 -3.02 -17.74
CA ASP A 347 -9.56 -2.04 -16.66
C ASP A 347 -9.83 -2.65 -15.28
N VAL A 348 -10.08 -3.95 -15.21
CA VAL A 348 -10.49 -4.65 -13.99
C VAL A 348 -9.69 -5.94 -13.78
N ASP A 349 -9.42 -6.68 -14.87
CA ASP A 349 -8.66 -7.91 -14.81
C ASP A 349 -7.23 -7.64 -14.32
N ILE A 350 -6.79 -8.48 -13.40
CA ILE A 350 -5.43 -8.45 -12.88
C ILE A 350 -4.51 -9.03 -13.94
N GLN A 351 -3.59 -8.21 -14.44
CA GLN A 351 -2.58 -8.65 -15.42
C GLN A 351 -1.19 -8.72 -14.83
N HIS A 352 -0.93 -7.97 -13.76
CA HIS A 352 0.37 -7.93 -13.11
C HIS A 352 0.19 -8.01 -11.61
N ASP A 353 0.92 -8.91 -10.96
CA ASP A 353 0.97 -9.00 -9.52
C ASP A 353 2.33 -8.48 -9.03
N LEU A 354 2.34 -7.23 -8.58
CA LEU A 354 3.50 -6.59 -7.96
C LEU A 354 3.34 -6.58 -6.42
N PHE A 355 2.74 -7.64 -5.86
CA PHE A 355 2.10 -7.72 -4.53
C PHE A 355 0.93 -6.76 -4.31
N ALA A 356 0.64 -5.91 -5.29
CA ALA A 356 -0.67 -5.32 -5.50
C ALA A 356 -1.11 -5.78 -6.89
N PRO A 357 -2.27 -6.44 -7.00
CA PRO A 357 -2.88 -6.71 -8.28
C PRO A 357 -3.06 -5.40 -9.06
N ARG A 358 -2.53 -5.37 -10.28
CA ARG A 358 -2.64 -4.25 -11.22
C ARG A 358 -3.29 -4.71 -12.50
N THR A 359 -4.03 -3.80 -13.10
CA THR A 359 -4.62 -3.96 -14.42
C THR A 359 -3.55 -3.79 -15.50
N ALA A 360 -3.94 -3.85 -16.77
CA ALA A 360 -3.02 -3.60 -17.88
C ALA A 360 -2.38 -2.21 -17.80
N PHE A 361 -1.19 -2.04 -18.38
CA PHE A 361 -0.46 -0.76 -18.30
C PHE A 361 -1.13 0.39 -19.05
N ASP A 362 -1.91 0.08 -20.07
CA ASP A 362 -2.72 0.97 -20.91
C ASP A 362 -4.15 1.16 -20.39
N SER A 363 -4.49 0.53 -19.25
CA SER A 363 -5.80 0.68 -18.60
C SER A 363 -6.09 2.12 -18.18
N LYS A 364 -7.25 2.62 -18.59
CA LYS A 364 -7.81 3.90 -18.11
C LYS A 364 -8.37 3.79 -16.69
N GLY A 365 -8.56 2.56 -16.22
CA GLY A 365 -9.11 2.23 -14.91
C GLY A 365 -10.63 2.31 -14.91
N VAL A 366 -11.23 1.94 -13.77
CA VAL A 366 -12.67 2.04 -13.58
C VAL A 366 -13.09 3.50 -13.62
N ARG A 367 -13.96 3.84 -14.58
CA ARG A 367 -14.58 5.15 -14.72
C ARG A 367 -16.07 5.01 -14.55
N VAL A 368 -16.68 5.98 -13.88
CA VAL A 368 -18.10 6.01 -13.59
C VAL A 368 -18.72 7.30 -14.09
N ILE A 369 -19.99 7.25 -14.45
CA ILE A 369 -20.80 8.42 -14.77
C ILE A 369 -22.03 8.43 -13.87
N PHE A 370 -22.39 9.61 -13.41
CA PHE A 370 -23.59 9.82 -12.60
C PHE A 370 -24.76 10.00 -13.56
N LYS A 371 -25.74 9.09 -13.50
CA LYS A 371 -27.00 9.22 -14.23
C LYS A 371 -28.08 9.86 -13.37
#